data_AF-A0A8S3XYP8-F1
#
_entry.id   AF-A0A8S3XYP8-F1
#
_cell.length_a   1.000
_cell.length_b   1.000
_cell.length_c   1.000
_cell.angle_alpha   90.00
_cell.angle_beta   90.00
_cell.angle_gamma   90.00
#
_symmetry.space_group_name_H-M   'P 1'
#
loop_
_entity.id
_entity.type
_entity.pdbx_description
1 polymer ?
#
loop_
_entity_poly.entity_id
_entity_poly.type
_entity_poly.pdbx_seq_one_letter_code
_entity_poly.pdbx_strand_id
1 'polypeptide(L)'
;MTEVDRKKPFSSLEKDLFLNIIQKYDTILTSKQTNATSALKKKQSWEKIAEEFNESSIVTQKASTKQLIKLWYNMKAKARESKTKENIRHLTGGGPSVVDMDSIDSKVMDIDKNILTNIAVDIDSDIDGNIVLLGDSNNEAWCKTAEETIQVSQEEKEINFKTPIKKSYDNLRSNKIDTLKCKILEEELEFKKKMHEEELKMKILEREHKENLFKIEMQIKLKELEKHYQE
;
A
#
# COMPACT_ATOMS: atom_id res chain seq x y z
N MET A 1 -35.36 15.92 2.31
CA MET A 1 -34.17 16.31 1.53
C MET A 1 -33.01 16.36 2.49
N THR A 2 -32.15 15.35 2.47
CA THR A 2 -30.87 15.41 3.20
C THR A 2 -29.90 16.20 2.33
N GLU A 3 -29.51 17.41 2.77
CA GLU A 3 -28.39 18.11 2.17
C GLU A 3 -27.17 17.21 2.24
N VAL A 4 -26.66 16.82 1.08
CA VAL A 4 -25.38 16.12 1.01
C VAL A 4 -24.32 17.19 1.26
N ASP A 5 -23.81 17.23 2.48
CA ASP A 5 -22.67 18.07 2.86
C ASP A 5 -21.48 17.73 1.95
N ARG A 6 -21.29 18.55 0.92
CA ARG A 6 -20.15 18.43 0.01
C ARG A 6 -18.92 18.91 0.78
N LYS A 7 -18.00 18.00 1.05
CA LYS A 7 -16.72 18.35 1.68
C LYS A 7 -16.01 19.44 0.87
N LYS A 8 -15.46 20.43 1.58
CA LYS A 8 -14.78 21.57 0.97
C LYS A 8 -13.51 21.09 0.25
N PRO A 9 -13.19 21.63 -0.95
CA PRO A 9 -11.93 21.33 -1.61
C PRO A 9 -10.74 21.82 -0.77
N PHE A 10 -9.63 21.08 -0.84
CA PHE A 10 -8.37 21.48 -0.20
C PHE A 10 -7.85 22.79 -0.78
N SER A 11 -7.53 23.72 0.12
CA SER A 11 -6.92 25.01 -0.20
C SER A 11 -5.48 24.84 -0.71
N SER A 12 -4.94 25.88 -1.36
CA SER A 12 -3.55 25.86 -1.83
C SER A 12 -2.55 25.72 -0.69
N LEU A 13 -2.82 26.34 0.47
CA LEU A 13 -1.96 26.24 1.64
C LEU A 13 -1.96 24.82 2.24
N GLU A 14 -3.13 24.16 2.30
CA GLU A 14 -3.23 22.76 2.71
C GLU A 14 -2.49 21.84 1.73
N LYS A 15 -2.56 22.11 0.43
CA LYS A 15 -1.80 21.34 -0.59
C LYS A 15 -0.29 21.51 -0.43
N ASP A 16 0.19 22.72 -0.17
CA ASP A 16 1.62 22.97 0.06
C ASP A 16 2.11 22.28 1.34
N LEU A 17 1.35 22.37 2.43
CA LEU A 17 1.65 21.61 3.66
C LEU A 17 1.71 20.12 3.36
N PHE A 18 0.72 19.59 2.64
CA PHE A 18 0.66 18.18 2.27
C PHE A 18 1.89 17.75 1.47
N LEU A 19 2.34 18.56 0.51
CA LEU A 19 3.57 18.28 -0.25
C LEU A 19 4.82 18.25 0.64
N ASN A 20 4.95 19.18 1.59
CA ASN A 20 6.07 19.21 2.53
C ASN A 20 6.12 17.93 3.39
N ILE A 21 4.95 17.42 3.81
CA ILE A 21 4.86 16.17 4.56
C ILE A 21 5.25 14.99 3.64
N ILE A 22 4.67 14.92 2.43
CA ILE A 22 4.96 13.85 1.46
C ILE A 22 6.44 13.77 1.13
N GLN A 23 7.13 14.91 0.99
CA GLN A 23 8.56 14.95 0.70
C GLN A 23 9.40 14.22 1.76
N LYS A 24 8.98 14.21 3.04
CA LYS A 24 9.65 13.45 4.11
C LYS A 24 9.54 11.94 3.93
N TYR A 25 8.46 11.48 3.27
CA TYR A 25 8.13 10.07 3.07
C TYR A 25 8.38 9.57 1.63
N ASP A 26 8.94 10.42 0.75
CA ASP A 26 9.28 10.13 -0.65
C ASP A 26 9.83 8.71 -0.80
N THR A 27 10.95 8.40 -0.14
CA THR A 27 11.69 7.16 -0.36
C THR A 27 10.83 5.90 -0.21
N ILE A 28 9.84 5.94 0.69
CA ILE A 28 8.94 4.81 0.95
C ILE A 28 7.81 4.79 -0.08
N LEU A 29 7.29 5.96 -0.46
CA LEU A 29 6.20 6.11 -1.42
C LEU A 29 6.64 5.83 -2.87
N THR A 30 7.84 6.28 -3.26
CA THR A 30 8.41 6.12 -4.61
C THR A 30 9.08 4.75 -4.82
N SER A 31 9.24 3.96 -3.75
CA SER A 31 9.78 2.60 -3.83
C SER A 31 8.96 1.70 -4.76
N LYS A 32 9.62 1.06 -5.73
CA LYS A 32 9.02 0.11 -6.69
C LYS A 32 8.88 -1.32 -6.13
N GLN A 33 9.22 -1.54 -4.87
CA GLN A 33 9.16 -2.88 -4.27
C GLN A 33 7.71 -3.32 -4.02
N THR A 34 7.36 -4.54 -4.40
CA THR A 34 5.98 -5.11 -4.36
C THR A 34 5.85 -6.29 -3.37
N ASN A 35 6.68 -6.32 -2.33
CA ASN A 35 6.64 -7.32 -1.27
C ASN A 35 5.59 -6.95 -0.19
N ALA A 36 5.03 -7.95 0.50
CA ALA A 36 4.00 -7.72 1.53
C ALA A 36 4.45 -6.72 2.62
N THR A 37 5.75 -6.75 2.97
CA THR A 37 6.35 -5.82 3.92
C THR A 37 6.43 -4.39 3.39
N SER A 38 6.66 -4.18 2.09
CA SER A 38 6.65 -2.83 1.49
C SER A 38 5.24 -2.27 1.41
N ALA A 39 4.25 -3.10 1.10
CA ALA A 39 2.84 -2.71 1.10
C ALA A 39 2.38 -2.25 2.49
N LEU A 40 2.74 -3.01 3.54
CA LEU A 40 2.46 -2.64 4.93
C LEU A 40 3.15 -1.31 5.31
N LYS A 41 4.44 -1.15 4.97
CA LYS A 41 5.18 0.09 5.24
C LYS A 41 4.57 1.30 4.52
N LYS A 42 4.12 1.15 3.27
CA LYS A 42 3.42 2.20 2.54
C LYS A 42 2.09 2.56 3.22
N LYS A 43 1.30 1.57 3.64
CA LYS A 43 0.06 1.80 4.39
C LYS A 43 0.32 2.58 5.69
N GLN A 44 1.27 2.13 6.50
CA GLN A 44 1.65 2.80 7.75
C GLN A 44 2.16 4.22 7.51
N SER A 45 2.91 4.44 6.41
CA SER A 45 3.37 5.78 6.05
C SER A 45 2.21 6.71 5.71
N TRP A 46 1.22 6.22 4.97
CA TRP A 46 0.00 6.98 4.67
C TRP A 46 -0.83 7.32 5.91
N GLU A 47 -0.89 6.40 6.89
CA GLU A 47 -1.54 6.66 8.19
C GLU A 47 -0.82 7.79 8.94
N LYS A 48 0.52 7.74 9.01
CA LYS A 48 1.33 8.80 9.64
C LYS A 48 1.21 10.15 8.93
N ILE A 49 1.19 10.16 7.60
CA ILE A 49 0.96 11.38 6.81
C ILE A 49 -0.41 11.99 7.15
N ALA A 50 -1.44 11.15 7.30
CA ALA A 50 -2.77 11.62 7.65
C ALA A 50 -2.83 12.18 9.07
N GLU A 51 -2.12 11.57 10.01
CA GLU A 51 -1.96 12.07 11.38
C GLU A 51 -1.25 13.43 11.39
N GLU A 52 -0.05 13.54 10.82
CA GLU A 52 0.73 14.78 10.76
C GLU A 52 -0.01 15.91 10.04
N PHE A 53 -0.75 15.58 8.96
CA PHE A 53 -1.58 16.55 8.26
C PHE A 53 -2.69 17.08 9.17
N ASN A 54 -3.43 16.18 9.84
CA ASN A 54 -4.57 16.56 10.68
C ASN A 54 -4.18 17.24 11.99
N GLU A 55 -2.94 17.06 12.46
CA GLU A 55 -2.38 17.74 13.63
C GLU A 55 -1.96 19.19 13.33
N SER A 56 -1.79 19.53 12.06
CA SER A 56 -1.38 20.87 11.66
C SER A 56 -2.50 21.90 11.86
N SER A 57 -2.15 23.05 12.44
CA SER A 57 -3.06 24.18 12.67
C SER A 57 -3.57 24.85 11.39
N ILE A 58 -2.95 24.55 10.24
CA ILE A 58 -3.32 25.05 8.91
C ILE A 58 -4.56 24.32 8.38
N VAL A 59 -4.81 23.09 8.85
CA VAL A 59 -5.88 22.24 8.30
C VAL A 59 -7.22 22.64 8.89
N THR A 60 -8.14 23.02 8.00
CA THR A 60 -9.48 23.47 8.43
C THR A 60 -10.42 22.29 8.63
N GLN A 61 -10.22 21.20 7.88
CA GLN A 61 -11.04 20.00 7.95
C GLN A 61 -10.17 18.74 8.02
N LYS A 62 -10.46 17.86 9.01
CA LYS A 62 -9.78 16.56 9.11
C LYS A 62 -10.00 15.72 7.86
N ALA A 63 -8.90 15.26 7.26
CA ALA A 63 -8.87 14.41 6.09
C ALA A 63 -8.59 12.96 6.48
N SER A 64 -9.35 12.03 5.89
CA SER A 64 -9.03 10.60 5.97
C SER A 64 -7.84 10.27 5.07
N THR A 65 -7.09 9.24 5.44
CA THR A 65 -6.01 8.66 4.64
C THR A 65 -6.43 8.41 3.18
N LYS A 66 -7.64 7.89 2.94
CA LYS A 66 -8.16 7.67 1.58
C LYS A 66 -8.27 8.98 0.78
N GLN A 67 -8.62 10.08 1.44
CA GLN A 67 -8.76 11.39 0.78
C GLN A 67 -7.40 11.99 0.42
N LEU A 68 -6.40 11.85 1.29
CA LEU A 68 -5.04 12.32 1.05
C LEU A 68 -4.33 11.51 -0.05
N ILE A 69 -4.54 10.19 -0.07
CA ILE A 69 -4.09 9.33 -1.16
C ILE A 69 -4.69 9.81 -2.49
N LYS A 70 -6.01 10.04 -2.53
CA LYS A 70 -6.69 10.55 -3.73
C LYS A 70 -6.17 11.93 -4.14
N LEU A 71 -5.94 12.82 -3.19
CA LEU A 71 -5.36 14.14 -3.44
C LEU A 71 -3.98 14.00 -4.11
N TRP A 72 -3.11 13.15 -3.57
CA TRP A 72 -1.79 12.90 -4.14
C TRP A 72 -1.86 12.40 -5.59
N TYR A 73 -2.70 11.40 -5.86
CA TYR A 73 -2.86 10.90 -7.23
C TYR A 73 -3.38 11.97 -8.20
N ASN A 74 -4.35 12.78 -7.76
CA ASN A 74 -4.85 13.89 -8.57
C ASN A 74 -3.74 14.93 -8.85
N MET A 75 -2.89 15.22 -7.86
CA MET A 75 -1.75 16.13 -8.04
C MET A 75 -0.72 15.56 -9.02
N LYS A 76 -0.42 14.25 -8.94
CA LYS A 76 0.47 13.60 -9.91
C LYS A 76 -0.10 13.59 -11.32
N ALA A 77 -1.41 13.36 -11.46
CA ALA A 77 -2.09 13.40 -12.75
C ALA A 77 -2.01 14.81 -13.37
N LYS A 78 -2.29 15.85 -12.57
CA LYS A 78 -2.20 17.24 -13.00
C LYS A 78 -0.77 17.62 -13.39
N ALA A 79 0.22 17.29 -12.56
CA ALA A 79 1.63 17.56 -12.85
C ALA A 79 2.11 16.88 -14.16
N ARG A 80 1.68 15.64 -14.39
CA ARG A 80 1.93 14.91 -15.63
C ARG A 80 1.33 15.60 -16.85
N GLU A 81 0.07 16.04 -16.74
CA GLU A 81 -0.62 16.74 -17.82
C GLU A 81 0.09 18.05 -18.15
N SER A 82 0.44 18.84 -17.13
CA SER A 82 1.17 20.10 -17.30
C SER A 82 2.53 19.87 -17.98
N LYS A 83 3.29 18.84 -17.57
CA LYS A 83 4.57 18.50 -18.21
C LYS A 83 4.40 18.00 -19.65
N THR A 84 3.34 17.24 -19.93
CA THR A 84 3.06 16.75 -21.28
C THR A 84 2.72 17.91 -22.21
N LYS A 85 1.89 18.87 -21.78
CA LYS A 85 1.57 20.08 -22.54
C LYS A 85 2.82 20.92 -22.84
N GLU A 86 3.71 21.07 -21.86
CA GLU A 86 5.00 21.75 -22.03
C GLU A 86 5.86 21.06 -23.10
N ASN A 87 5.98 19.73 -23.06
CA ASN A 87 6.77 18.96 -24.03
C ASN A 87 6.23 19.09 -25.47
N ILE A 88 4.91 19.03 -25.64
CA ILE A 88 4.25 19.19 -26.96
C ILE A 88 4.53 20.58 -27.54
N ARG A 89 4.53 21.63 -26.70
CA ARG A 89 4.88 23.01 -27.13
C ARG A 89 6.30 23.05 -27.69
N HIS A 90 7.26 22.47 -26.97
CA HIS A 90 8.66 22.45 -27.40
C HIS A 90 8.87 21.67 -28.71
N LEU A 91 8.03 20.67 -28.98
CA LEU A 91 8.09 19.89 -30.22
C LEU A 91 7.47 20.61 -31.42
N THR A 92 6.36 21.33 -31.22
CA THR A 92 5.56 21.94 -32.32
C THR A 92 5.95 23.37 -32.68
N GLY A 93 6.86 24.00 -31.93
CA GLY A 93 7.55 25.25 -32.31
C GLY A 93 6.68 26.52 -32.46
N GLY A 94 5.35 26.45 -32.40
CA GLY A 94 4.48 27.59 -32.72
C GLY A 94 3.03 27.51 -32.21
N GLY A 95 2.73 26.67 -31.22
CA GLY A 95 1.39 26.57 -30.63
C GLY A 95 0.99 27.77 -29.75
N PRO A 96 -0.31 27.98 -29.46
CA PRO A 96 -0.79 29.05 -28.57
C PRO A 96 -0.15 29.00 -27.18
N SER A 97 0.05 30.18 -26.57
CA SER A 97 0.67 30.31 -25.24
C SER A 97 -0.16 29.59 -24.17
N VAL A 98 0.31 28.43 -23.72
CA VAL A 98 -0.21 27.76 -22.53
C VAL A 98 0.46 28.34 -21.29
N VAL A 99 -0.30 28.52 -20.21
CA VAL A 99 0.20 29.02 -18.91
C VAL A 99 1.37 28.16 -18.44
N ASP A 100 2.43 28.80 -17.94
CA ASP A 100 3.58 28.10 -17.37
C ASP A 100 3.15 27.17 -16.23
N MET A 101 3.93 26.11 -16.04
CA MET A 101 3.66 25.03 -15.10
C MET A 101 3.51 25.57 -13.67
N ASP A 102 2.39 25.23 -12.99
CA ASP A 102 2.09 25.73 -11.65
C ASP A 102 3.19 25.36 -10.63
N SER A 103 3.47 26.24 -9.66
CA SER A 103 4.47 25.99 -8.60
C SER A 103 4.24 24.69 -7.83
N ILE A 104 2.98 24.34 -7.56
CA ILE A 104 2.59 23.09 -6.88
C ILE A 104 2.92 21.88 -7.77
N ASP A 105 2.60 21.96 -9.06
CA ASP A 105 2.83 20.86 -10.00
C ASP A 105 4.35 20.61 -10.16
N SER A 106 5.17 21.67 -10.17
CA SER A 106 6.64 21.56 -10.24
C SER A 106 7.19 20.80 -9.03
N LYS A 107 6.74 21.15 -7.82
CA LYS A 107 7.14 20.43 -6.59
C LYS A 107 6.75 18.95 -6.63
N VAL A 108 5.58 18.62 -7.21
CA VAL A 108 5.13 17.22 -7.36
C VAL A 108 6.08 16.44 -8.27
N MET A 109 6.55 17.05 -9.37
CA MET A 109 7.52 16.44 -10.28
C MET A 109 8.89 16.23 -9.62
N ASP A 110 9.31 17.16 -8.76
CA ASP A 110 10.58 17.04 -8.01
C ASP A 110 10.55 15.88 -6.99
N ILE A 111 9.39 15.69 -6.35
CA ILE A 111 9.16 14.61 -5.37
C ILE A 111 9.08 13.24 -6.07
N ASP A 112 8.30 13.11 -7.15
CA ASP A 112 8.16 11.84 -7.88
C ASP A 112 8.72 11.95 -9.30
N LYS A 113 10.05 11.81 -9.39
CA LYS A 113 10.80 11.83 -10.66
C LYS A 113 10.39 10.72 -11.63
N ASN A 114 9.61 9.73 -11.18
CA ASN A 114 9.11 8.64 -12.04
C ASN A 114 7.78 8.98 -12.72
N ILE A 115 7.24 10.19 -12.56
CA ILE A 115 6.06 10.62 -13.31
C ILE A 115 6.41 10.67 -14.80
N LEU A 116 5.98 9.65 -15.53
CA LEU A 116 6.12 9.55 -16.98
C LEU A 116 5.11 10.46 -17.66
N THR A 117 5.57 11.31 -18.58
CA THR A 117 4.69 12.10 -19.46
C THR A 117 3.94 11.19 -20.41
N ASN A 118 2.72 11.57 -20.78
CA ASN A 118 1.97 10.79 -21.75
C ASN A 118 2.68 10.91 -23.11
N ILE A 119 2.66 9.81 -23.88
CA ILE A 119 3.13 9.82 -25.26
C ILE A 119 2.09 10.62 -26.05
N ALA A 120 2.52 11.71 -26.67
CA ALA A 120 1.71 12.37 -27.69
C ALA A 120 1.64 11.39 -28.88
N VAL A 121 0.48 10.78 -29.10
CA VAL A 121 0.23 10.03 -30.32
C VAL A 121 -0.18 11.05 -31.36
N ASP A 122 0.55 11.09 -32.48
CA ASP A 122 0.18 11.87 -33.65
C ASP A 122 -1.13 11.31 -34.20
N ILE A 123 -2.25 11.91 -33.80
CA ILE A 123 -3.53 11.69 -34.44
C ILE A 123 -3.52 12.61 -35.66
N ASP A 124 -3.44 12.00 -36.84
CA ASP A 124 -3.57 12.66 -38.14
C ASP A 124 -4.81 13.59 -38.16
N SER A 125 -4.69 14.67 -38.94
CA SER A 125 -5.23 16.02 -38.80
C SER A 125 -6.76 16.20 -38.82
N ASP A 126 -7.59 15.19 -38.54
CA ASP A 126 -9.04 15.24 -38.78
C ASP A 126 -9.93 14.96 -37.54
N ILE A 127 -9.41 15.12 -36.32
CA ILE A 127 -10.23 14.99 -35.10
C ILE A 127 -10.31 16.33 -34.36
N ASP A 128 -11.54 16.84 -34.28
CA ASP A 128 -11.91 18.04 -33.54
C ASP A 128 -11.43 17.97 -32.08
N GLY A 129 -10.31 18.64 -31.81
CA GLY A 129 -10.05 19.42 -30.60
C GLY A 129 -9.98 18.72 -29.24
N ASN A 130 -10.04 17.39 -29.14
CA ASN A 130 -9.95 16.71 -27.85
C ASN A 130 -8.85 15.64 -27.86
N ILE A 131 -7.67 16.02 -27.35
CA ILE A 131 -6.57 15.09 -27.07
C ILE A 131 -7.09 14.02 -26.10
N VAL A 132 -7.29 12.80 -26.58
CA VAL A 132 -7.63 11.65 -25.75
C VAL A 132 -6.35 11.23 -25.02
N LEU A 133 -6.16 11.77 -23.81
CA LEU A 133 -5.11 11.37 -22.90
C LEU A 133 -5.41 9.96 -22.37
N LEU A 134 -4.82 8.93 -22.99
CA LEU A 134 -4.80 7.56 -22.45
C LEU A 134 -3.90 7.52 -21.21
N GLY A 135 -4.45 7.88 -20.05
CA GLY A 135 -3.82 7.67 -18.75
C GLY A 135 -4.03 6.23 -18.28
N ASP A 136 -3.03 5.67 -17.59
CA ASP A 136 -3.09 4.33 -16.99
C ASP A 136 -4.39 4.10 -16.22
N SER A 137 -5.23 3.19 -16.72
CA SER A 137 -6.49 2.73 -16.13
C SER A 137 -6.31 1.91 -14.83
N ASN A 138 -5.19 2.06 -14.11
CA ASN A 138 -4.89 1.31 -12.89
C ASN A 138 -5.39 1.97 -11.59
N ASN A 139 -6.16 3.06 -11.70
CA ASN A 139 -6.65 3.83 -10.56
C ASN A 139 -7.64 3.09 -9.65
N GLU A 140 -8.27 2.00 -10.11
CA GLU A 140 -9.20 1.20 -9.29
C GLU A 140 -8.56 -0.04 -8.65
N ALA A 141 -7.47 -0.56 -9.21
CA ALA A 141 -6.92 -1.86 -8.80
C ALA A 141 -6.35 -1.82 -7.37
N TRP A 142 -5.68 -0.74 -6.98
CA TRP A 142 -5.06 -0.62 -5.65
C TRP A 142 -6.07 -0.46 -4.51
N CYS A 143 -7.24 0.12 -4.78
CA CYS A 143 -8.31 0.27 -3.78
C CYS A 143 -9.10 -1.03 -3.60
N LYS A 144 -9.36 -1.78 -4.68
CA LYS A 144 -10.11 -3.05 -4.63
C LYS A 144 -9.30 -4.18 -3.97
N THR A 145 -8.02 -4.33 -4.29
CA THR A 145 -7.16 -5.37 -3.69
C THR A 145 -6.94 -5.18 -2.19
N ALA A 146 -6.96 -3.92 -1.71
CA ALA A 146 -6.88 -3.62 -0.28
C ALA A 146 -8.19 -3.98 0.46
N GLU A 147 -9.35 -3.80 -0.17
CA GLU A 147 -10.66 -4.14 0.42
C GLU A 147 -10.88 -5.67 0.46
N GLU A 148 -10.44 -6.40 -0.57
CA GLU A 148 -10.48 -7.88 -0.59
C GLU A 148 -9.56 -8.51 0.47
N THR A 149 -8.36 -7.96 0.68
CA THR A 149 -7.42 -8.46 1.71
C THR A 149 -7.96 -8.24 3.14
N ILE A 150 -8.81 -7.24 3.35
CA ILE A 150 -9.41 -6.91 4.65
C ILE A 150 -10.57 -7.85 5.00
N GLN A 151 -11.31 -8.38 4.02
CA GLN A 151 -12.40 -9.34 4.26
C GLN A 151 -11.93 -10.79 4.42
N VAL A 152 -10.81 -11.17 3.79
CA VAL A 152 -10.29 -12.56 3.84
C VAL A 152 -9.68 -12.92 5.21
N SER A 153 -9.45 -11.95 6.09
CA SER A 153 -8.91 -12.22 7.43
C SER A 153 -9.95 -12.82 8.42
N GLN A 154 -11.21 -13.04 8.02
CA GLN A 154 -12.25 -13.58 8.90
C GLN A 154 -13.01 -14.81 8.39
N GLU A 155 -12.77 -15.30 7.17
CA GLU A 155 -13.32 -16.59 6.73
C GLU A 155 -12.28 -17.42 5.97
N GLU A 156 -11.80 -18.48 6.60
CA GLU A 156 -11.06 -19.56 5.94
C GLU A 156 -12.01 -20.31 5.00
N LYS A 157 -11.95 -20.05 3.69
CA LYS A 157 -12.44 -20.98 2.67
C LYS A 157 -11.40 -21.13 1.57
N GLU A 158 -10.93 -22.36 1.41
CA GLU A 158 -10.11 -22.79 0.29
C GLU A 158 -10.82 -22.46 -1.04
N ILE A 159 -10.18 -21.68 -1.90
CA ILE A 159 -10.64 -21.51 -3.29
C ILE A 159 -9.50 -21.90 -4.23
N ASN A 160 -9.79 -22.96 -4.97
CA ASN A 160 -8.95 -23.62 -5.95
C ASN A 160 -8.94 -22.80 -7.26
N PHE A 161 -7.80 -22.21 -7.64
CA PHE A 161 -7.70 -21.41 -8.87
C PHE A 161 -7.33 -22.30 -10.07
N LYS A 162 -8.28 -22.48 -10.99
CA LYS A 162 -7.99 -22.92 -12.37
C LYS A 162 -7.56 -21.70 -13.20
N THR A 163 -6.31 -21.66 -13.63
CA THR A 163 -5.76 -20.64 -14.54
C THR A 163 -6.17 -20.91 -16.00
N PRO A 164 -6.70 -19.92 -16.74
CA PRO A 164 -6.82 -19.97 -18.19
C PRO A 164 -5.48 -19.68 -18.88
N ILE A 165 -5.09 -20.57 -19.78
CA ILE A 165 -3.91 -20.47 -20.65
C ILE A 165 -4.11 -19.35 -21.69
N LYS A 166 -3.12 -18.45 -21.85
CA LYS A 166 -2.74 -17.87 -23.15
C LYS A 166 -1.21 -17.83 -23.30
N LYS A 167 -0.77 -18.32 -24.47
CA LYS A 167 0.59 -18.65 -24.96
C LYS A 167 1.46 -17.39 -25.20
N SER A 168 2.73 -17.35 -24.76
CA SER A 168 4.01 -17.74 -25.44
C SER A 168 4.58 -16.64 -26.35
N TYR A 169 5.85 -16.18 -26.34
CA TYR A 169 7.15 -16.71 -25.93
C TYR A 169 8.09 -15.59 -25.41
N ASP A 170 8.91 -15.88 -24.40
CA ASP A 170 10.31 -15.43 -24.29
C ASP A 170 11.01 -16.32 -23.24
N ASN A 171 11.38 -17.53 -23.67
CA ASN A 171 11.73 -18.62 -22.78
C ASN A 171 13.07 -19.24 -23.18
N LEU A 172 14.14 -18.91 -22.44
CA LEU A 172 15.21 -19.89 -22.16
C LEU A 172 16.11 -19.54 -20.96
N ARG A 173 16.21 -18.26 -20.56
CA ARG A 173 17.02 -17.86 -19.38
C ARG A 173 16.22 -17.83 -18.06
N SER A 174 14.89 -17.77 -18.13
CA SER A 174 13.99 -17.63 -16.97
C SER A 174 13.82 -18.91 -16.15
N ASN A 175 13.87 -20.08 -16.78
CA ASN A 175 13.49 -21.35 -16.14
C ASN A 175 14.32 -21.70 -14.90
N LYS A 176 15.63 -21.41 -14.88
CA LYS A 176 16.47 -21.78 -13.73
C LYS A 176 16.25 -20.84 -12.54
N ILE A 177 16.04 -19.55 -12.82
CA ILE A 177 15.74 -18.54 -11.79
C ILE A 177 14.38 -18.83 -11.18
N ASP A 178 13.38 -19.14 -12.00
CA ASP A 178 12.03 -19.41 -11.50
C ASP A 178 11.96 -20.76 -10.76
N THR A 179 12.70 -21.77 -11.21
CA THR A 179 12.87 -23.03 -10.46
C THR A 179 13.53 -22.78 -9.08
N LEU A 180 14.55 -21.93 -9.02
CA LEU A 180 15.22 -21.62 -7.75
C LEU A 180 14.32 -20.81 -6.81
N LYS A 181 13.54 -19.85 -7.34
CA LYS A 181 12.54 -19.13 -6.54
C LYS A 181 11.49 -20.06 -5.96
N CYS A 182 10.99 -21.02 -6.74
CA CYS A 182 10.02 -22.00 -6.24
C CYS A 182 10.61 -22.85 -5.10
N LYS A 183 11.85 -23.34 -5.25
CA LYS A 183 12.52 -24.12 -4.20
C LYS A 183 12.72 -23.32 -2.91
N ILE A 184 13.16 -22.07 -3.02
CA ILE A 184 13.35 -21.19 -1.85
C ILE A 184 12.02 -20.97 -1.13
N LEU A 185 10.93 -20.72 -1.88
CA LEU A 185 9.60 -20.53 -1.30
C LEU A 185 9.08 -21.81 -0.62
N GLU A 186 9.34 -22.98 -1.18
CA GLU A 186 8.99 -24.27 -0.59
C GLU A 186 9.74 -24.50 0.73
N GLU A 187 11.04 -24.24 0.76
CA GLU A 187 11.87 -24.33 1.97
C GLU A 187 11.41 -23.34 3.06
N GLU A 188 11.08 -22.09 2.69
CA GLU A 188 10.54 -21.09 3.62
C GLU A 188 9.19 -21.52 4.21
N LEU A 189 8.31 -22.09 3.38
CA LEU A 189 7.00 -22.57 3.81
C LEU A 189 7.15 -23.75 4.78
N GLU A 190 8.06 -24.68 4.49
CA GLU A 190 8.34 -25.83 5.35
C GLU A 190 8.96 -25.42 6.69
N PHE A 191 9.91 -24.48 6.67
CA PHE A 191 10.48 -23.90 7.88
C PHE A 191 9.40 -23.25 8.76
N LYS A 192 8.50 -22.47 8.15
CA LYS A 192 7.42 -21.78 8.88
C LYS A 192 6.42 -22.76 9.50
N LYS A 193 6.10 -23.86 8.80
CA LYS A 193 5.25 -24.94 9.36
C LYS A 193 5.92 -25.60 10.55
N LYS A 194 7.21 -25.92 10.44
CA LYS A 194 7.98 -26.55 11.53
C LYS A 194 8.05 -25.65 12.77
N MET A 195 8.31 -24.35 12.60
CA MET A 195 8.32 -23.39 13.69
C MET A 195 6.96 -23.32 14.42
N HIS A 196 5.87 -23.32 13.67
CA HIS A 196 4.53 -23.30 14.27
C HIS A 196 4.23 -24.59 15.04
N GLU A 197 4.65 -25.74 14.51
CA GLU A 197 4.51 -27.04 15.19
C GLU A 197 5.31 -27.08 16.50
N GLU A 198 6.54 -26.57 16.51
CA GLU A 198 7.38 -26.46 17.71
C GLU A 198 6.76 -25.51 18.74
N GLU A 199 6.20 -24.37 18.31
CA GLU A 199 5.50 -23.44 19.20
C GLU A 199 4.29 -24.11 19.87
N LEU A 200 3.52 -24.91 19.12
CA LEU A 200 2.38 -25.64 19.66
C LEU A 200 2.81 -26.69 20.68
N LYS A 201 3.89 -27.44 20.39
CA LYS A 201 4.47 -28.42 21.33
C LYS A 201 4.92 -27.76 22.63
N MET A 202 5.58 -26.60 22.54
CA MET A 202 5.99 -25.83 23.72
C MET A 202 4.80 -25.40 24.57
N LYS A 203 3.73 -24.88 23.95
CA LYS A 203 2.50 -24.49 24.68
C LYS A 203 1.82 -25.66 25.38
N ILE A 204 1.87 -26.85 24.79
CA ILE A 204 1.33 -28.07 25.42
C ILE A 204 2.18 -28.44 26.63
N LEU A 205 3.50 -28.49 26.48
CA LEU A 205 4.40 -28.84 27.57
C LEU A 205 4.32 -27.84 28.74
N GLU A 206 4.19 -26.54 28.46
CA GLU A 206 3.98 -25.52 29.48
C GLU A 206 2.68 -25.74 30.28
N ARG A 207 1.61 -26.15 29.59
CA ARG A 207 0.33 -26.47 30.25
C ARG A 207 0.49 -27.68 31.18
N GLU A 208 1.12 -28.75 30.70
CA GLU A 208 1.38 -29.95 31.51
C GLU A 208 2.26 -29.65 32.72
N HIS A 209 3.31 -28.82 32.53
CA HIS A 209 4.16 -28.41 33.64
C HIS A 209 3.39 -27.61 34.70
N LYS A 210 2.52 -26.68 34.29
CA LYS A 210 1.65 -25.92 35.21
C LYS A 210 0.69 -26.82 35.98
N GLU A 211 0.10 -27.81 35.32
CA GLU A 211 -0.79 -28.78 35.99
C GLU A 211 -0.05 -29.64 37.01
N ASN A 212 1.17 -30.07 36.69
CA ASN A 212 2.00 -30.83 37.62
C ASN A 212 2.43 -29.99 38.82
N LEU A 213 2.79 -28.73 38.59
CA LEU A 213 3.12 -27.80 39.66
C LEU A 213 1.93 -27.59 40.61
N PHE A 214 0.73 -27.41 40.05
CA PHE A 214 -0.51 -27.29 40.83
C PHE A 214 -0.80 -28.55 41.66
N LYS A 215 -0.61 -29.75 41.09
CA LYS A 215 -0.79 -31.01 41.81
C LYS A 215 0.18 -31.13 42.99
N ILE A 216 1.45 -30.77 42.79
CA ILE A 216 2.46 -30.80 43.87
C ILE A 216 2.08 -29.81 44.98
N GLU A 217 1.69 -28.59 44.61
CA GLU A 217 1.25 -27.57 45.58
C GLU A 217 0.07 -28.07 46.42
N MET A 218 -0.90 -28.72 45.78
CA MET A 218 -2.05 -29.31 46.47
C MET A 218 -1.63 -30.44 47.43
N GLN A 219 -0.69 -31.29 47.03
CA GLN A 219 -0.17 -32.36 47.90
C GLN A 219 0.58 -31.82 49.11
N ILE A 220 1.35 -30.73 48.95
CA ILE A 220 2.04 -30.07 50.07
C ILE A 220 1.01 -29.56 51.08
N LYS A 221 0.00 -28.81 50.63
CA LYS A 221 -1.07 -28.29 51.51
C LYS A 221 -1.82 -29.39 52.25
N LEU A 222 -2.09 -30.50 51.58
CA LEU A 222 -2.75 -31.66 52.22
C LEU A 222 -1.89 -32.26 53.32
N LYS A 223 -0.58 -32.45 53.08
CA LYS A 223 0.35 -32.95 54.12
C LYS A 223 0.51 -31.99 55.29
N GLU A 224 0.50 -30.68 55.04
CA GLU A 224 0.54 -29.66 56.10
C GLU A 224 -0.71 -29.74 56.98
N LEU A 225 -1.88 -29.92 56.38
CA LEU A 225 -3.14 -30.13 57.10
C LEU A 225 -3.12 -31.43 57.92
N GLU A 226 -2.70 -32.54 57.32
CA GLU A 226 -2.57 -33.82 58.03
C GLU A 226 -1.63 -33.72 59.23
N LYS A 227 -0.51 -33.00 59.09
CA LYS A 227 0.42 -32.75 60.19
C LYS A 227 -0.24 -31.95 61.32
N HIS A 228 -1.00 -30.90 60.97
CA HIS A 228 -1.72 -30.07 61.95
C HIS A 228 -2.84 -30.84 62.68
N TYR A 229 -3.35 -31.94 62.12
CA TYR A 229 -4.33 -32.80 62.79
C TYR A 229 -3.70 -33.91 63.67
N GLN A 230 -2.39 -34.16 63.56
CA GLN A 230 -1.67 -35.15 64.38
C GLN A 230 -0.88 -34.55 65.56
N GLU A 231 -0.76 -33.23 65.64
CA GLU A 231 -0.26 -32.48 66.81
C GLU A 231 -1.42 -32.03 67.72
#